data_AF-A0A2G9SH70-F1
#
_entry.id   AF-A0A2G9SH70-F1
#
_cell.length_a   1.000
_cell.length_b   1.000
_cell.length_c   1.000
_cell.angle_alpha   90.00
_cell.angle_beta   90.00
_cell.angle_gamma   90.00
#
_symmetry.space_group_name_H-M   'P 1'
#
loop_
_entity.id
_entity.type
_entity.pdbx_description
1 polymer ?
#
loop_
_entity_poly.entity_id
_entity_poly.type
_entity_poly.pdbx_seq_one_letter_code
_entity_poly.pdbx_strand_id
1 'polypeptide(L)'
;MLAAVLPTTNPIVSSSSQEQARWWLPYYTKWAMENDHSQPLTGKQALNILHMAIEPILAHGAVLDKGRAMFLVAKCQVASAASYSPQKKTEALESAILNLNEAKTYFGMVDCKEQIRDILYLQARLYNSLGRVQERNKCSMLFRQIHQELPSHGVSLLLRL
;
A
#
# COMPACT_ATOMS: atom_id res chain seq x y z
N MET A 1 33.68 -15.91 4.40
CA MET A 1 33.72 -14.93 5.50
C MET A 1 33.97 -13.56 4.89
N LEU A 2 32.97 -12.69 4.89
CA LEU A 2 33.10 -11.22 4.80
C LEU A 2 31.73 -10.66 5.20
N ALA A 3 31.64 -10.18 6.44
CA ALA A 3 30.46 -9.54 6.99
C ALA A 3 30.49 -8.05 6.62
N ALA A 4 29.44 -7.55 5.97
CA ALA A 4 29.26 -6.11 5.77
C ALA A 4 28.65 -5.52 7.04
N VAL A 5 29.45 -4.70 7.73
CA VAL A 5 29.07 -3.92 8.91
C VAL A 5 28.11 -2.81 8.48
N LEU A 6 26.92 -2.74 9.09
CA LEU A 6 26.02 -1.60 8.95
C LEU A 6 26.52 -0.45 9.85
N PRO A 7 26.67 0.78 9.32
CA PRO A 7 27.08 1.90 10.14
C PRO A 7 25.91 2.40 11.00
N THR A 8 26.12 2.35 12.32
CA THR A 8 25.25 2.95 13.34
C THR A 8 25.62 4.42 13.53
N THR A 9 25.00 5.32 12.79
CA THR A 9 24.92 6.75 13.17
C THR A 9 23.63 7.37 12.63
N ASN A 10 22.86 7.97 13.53
CA ASN A 10 21.77 8.90 13.20
C ASN A 10 22.30 10.04 12.33
N PRO A 11 21.56 10.49 11.30
CA PRO A 11 21.73 11.83 10.78
C PRO A 11 20.43 12.65 10.81
N ILE A 12 20.64 13.87 11.25
CA ILE A 12 19.79 15.06 11.07
C ILE A 12 19.17 15.07 9.66
N VAL A 13 17.84 15.18 9.60
CA VAL A 13 17.08 15.15 8.34
C VAL A 13 17.30 16.45 7.57
N SER A 14 18.17 16.39 6.57
CA SER A 14 18.32 17.43 5.54
C SER A 14 17.31 17.22 4.41
N SER A 15 17.07 18.27 3.61
CA SER A 15 16.20 18.29 2.41
C SER A 15 16.47 17.16 1.40
N SER A 16 17.60 16.46 1.49
CA SER A 16 17.93 15.30 0.68
C SER A 16 17.09 14.04 0.97
N SER A 17 16.52 13.92 2.18
CA SER A 17 15.76 12.73 2.58
C SER A 17 14.37 12.63 1.92
N GLN A 18 13.74 13.76 1.58
CA GLN A 18 12.45 13.80 0.86
C GLN A 18 12.61 13.43 -0.63
N GLU A 19 13.69 13.89 -1.27
CA GLU A 19 13.99 13.50 -2.65
C GLU A 19 14.36 12.02 -2.74
N GLN A 20 15.16 11.51 -1.80
CA GLN A 20 15.49 10.08 -1.75
C GLN A 20 14.23 9.22 -1.67
N ALA A 21 13.29 9.52 -0.77
CA ALA A 21 12.04 8.76 -0.67
C ALA A 21 11.22 8.74 -1.97
N ARG A 22 11.25 9.84 -2.74
CA ARG A 22 10.59 9.95 -4.06
C ARG A 22 11.19 9.03 -5.11
N TRP A 23 12.52 8.87 -5.09
CA TRP A 23 13.25 7.96 -5.97
C TRP A 23 13.05 6.49 -5.60
N TRP A 24 12.94 6.15 -4.31
CA TRP A 24 12.82 4.76 -3.88
C TRP A 24 11.40 4.18 -4.00
N LEU A 25 10.35 5.00 -3.97
CA LEU A 25 8.95 4.50 -3.92
C LEU A 25 8.53 3.61 -5.11
N PRO A 26 8.90 3.93 -6.38
CA PRO A 26 8.60 3.08 -7.53
C PRO A 26 9.45 1.80 -7.54
N TYR A 27 10.72 1.89 -7.09
CA TYR A 27 11.61 0.74 -6.99
C TYR A 27 11.19 -0.19 -5.85
N TYR A 28 10.67 0.34 -4.75
CA TYR A 28 10.22 -0.44 -3.60
C TYR A 28 8.91 -1.17 -3.87
N THR A 29 7.98 -0.53 -4.58
CA THR A 29 6.72 -1.18 -5.01
C THR A 29 6.97 -2.25 -6.07
N LYS A 30 7.90 -2.02 -7.01
CA LYS A 30 8.34 -3.00 -8.01
C LYS A 30 9.13 -4.16 -7.37
N TRP A 31 10.08 -3.86 -6.49
CA TRP A 31 10.90 -4.85 -5.78
C TRP A 31 10.06 -5.75 -4.86
N ALA A 32 9.08 -5.20 -4.14
CA ALA A 32 8.17 -5.96 -3.28
C ALA A 32 7.16 -6.81 -4.05
N MET A 33 6.97 -6.55 -5.35
CA MET A 33 6.14 -7.37 -6.24
C MET A 33 6.96 -8.42 -7.02
N GLU A 34 8.24 -8.15 -7.30
CA GLU A 34 9.09 -9.02 -8.14
C GLU A 34 9.94 -10.03 -7.35
N ASN A 35 10.12 -9.88 -6.02
CA ASN A 35 11.02 -10.74 -5.24
C ASN A 35 10.35 -11.35 -4.00
N ASP A 36 9.69 -12.50 -4.18
CA ASP A 36 9.20 -13.34 -3.07
C ASP A 36 10.34 -14.10 -2.33
N HIS A 37 11.60 -14.00 -2.78
CA HIS A 37 12.71 -14.88 -2.31
C HIS A 37 14.01 -14.18 -1.87
N SER A 38 14.01 -12.87 -1.63
CA SER A 38 15.16 -12.17 -1.00
C SER A 38 14.67 -11.40 0.23
N GLN A 39 15.24 -11.70 1.41
CA GLN A 39 14.79 -11.25 2.74
C GLN A 39 14.04 -9.91 2.71
N PRO A 40 12.69 -9.93 2.78
CA PRO A 40 11.91 -8.72 2.63
C PRO A 40 12.14 -7.85 3.87
N LEU A 41 12.17 -6.53 3.69
CA LEU A 41 11.79 -5.65 4.80
C LEU A 41 10.41 -6.17 5.23
N THR A 42 10.32 -6.71 6.45
CA THR A 42 9.05 -7.22 6.97
C THR A 42 8.01 -6.11 6.83
N GLY A 43 6.75 -6.43 6.52
CA GLY A 43 5.71 -5.40 6.37
C GLY A 43 5.68 -4.41 7.55
N LYS A 44 6.11 -4.88 8.72
CA LYS A 44 6.30 -4.12 9.96
C LYS A 44 7.44 -3.09 9.89
N GLN A 45 8.60 -3.45 9.34
CA GLN A 45 9.71 -2.51 9.13
C GLN A 45 9.33 -1.42 8.12
N ALA A 46 8.65 -1.79 7.04
CA ALA A 46 8.17 -0.83 6.05
C ALA A 46 7.12 0.13 6.65
N LEU A 47 6.21 -0.40 7.47
CA LEU A 47 5.21 0.39 8.18
C LEU A 47 5.84 1.41 9.15
N ASN A 48 6.88 1.01 9.89
CA ASN A 48 7.57 1.92 10.81
C ASN A 48 8.24 3.09 10.07
N ILE A 49 8.93 2.82 8.98
CA ILE A 49 9.56 3.87 8.17
C ILE A 49 8.49 4.80 7.58
N LEU A 50 7.39 4.23 7.10
CA LEU A 50 6.30 4.98 6.51
C LEU A 50 5.62 5.90 7.53
N HIS A 51 5.40 5.44 8.77
CA HIS A 51 4.86 6.28 9.84
C HIS A 51 5.74 7.50 10.15
N MET A 52 7.06 7.41 9.98
CA MET A 52 7.94 8.59 10.16
C MET A 52 7.85 9.59 9.00
N ALA A 53 7.51 9.12 7.79
CA ALA A 53 7.51 9.94 6.58
C ALA A 53 6.11 10.39 6.14
N ILE A 54 5.05 9.86 6.74
CA ILE A 54 3.67 10.07 6.26
C ILE A 54 3.14 11.47 6.58
N GLU A 55 3.45 12.02 7.75
CA GLU A 55 2.95 13.34 8.15
C GLU A 55 3.35 14.45 7.17
N PRO A 56 4.63 14.58 6.75
CA PRO A 56 5.01 15.55 5.72
C PRO A 56 4.30 15.33 4.37
N ILE A 57 4.10 14.07 3.96
CA ILE A 57 3.41 13.75 2.70
C ILE A 57 1.94 14.16 2.77
N LEU A 58 1.27 13.88 3.88
CA LEU A 58 -0.13 14.26 4.07
C LEU A 58 -0.31 15.78 4.23
N ALA A 59 0.67 16.48 4.82
CA ALA A 59 0.62 17.93 4.96
C ALA A 59 0.88 18.65 3.62
N HIS A 60 1.96 18.31 2.91
CA HIS A 60 2.48 19.11 1.80
C HIS A 60 2.59 18.37 0.47
N GLY A 61 2.38 17.05 0.45
CA GLY A 61 2.47 16.24 -0.77
C GLY A 61 1.36 16.54 -1.77
N ALA A 62 1.60 16.19 -3.04
CA ALA A 62 0.57 16.23 -4.06
C ALA A 62 -0.56 15.24 -3.71
N VAL A 63 -1.79 15.52 -4.16
CA VAL A 63 -2.97 14.67 -3.87
C VAL A 63 -2.73 13.21 -4.26
N LEU A 64 -2.07 12.98 -5.41
CA LEU A 64 -1.69 11.63 -5.85
C LEU A 64 -0.72 10.94 -4.88
N ASP A 65 0.25 11.67 -4.34
CA ASP A 65 1.24 11.14 -3.40
C ASP A 65 0.60 10.84 -2.04
N LYS A 66 -0.37 11.66 -1.59
CA LYS A 66 -1.18 11.36 -0.40
C LYS A 66 -1.95 10.05 -0.56
N GLY A 67 -2.59 9.86 -1.71
CA GLY A 67 -3.28 8.60 -2.05
C GLY A 67 -2.35 7.39 -2.04
N ARG A 68 -1.16 7.52 -2.65
CA ARG A 68 -0.14 6.47 -2.66
C ARG A 68 0.38 6.14 -1.26
N ALA A 69 0.63 7.14 -0.42
CA ALA A 69 1.08 6.94 0.94
C ALA A 69 0.05 6.14 1.76
N MET A 70 -1.22 6.57 1.74
CA MET A 70 -2.31 5.87 2.44
C MET A 70 -2.50 4.45 1.93
N PHE A 71 -2.40 4.24 0.61
CA PHE A 71 -2.50 2.90 0.02
C PHE A 71 -1.33 1.99 0.46
N LEU A 72 -0.11 2.54 0.55
CA LEU A 72 1.06 1.81 1.00
C LEU A 72 0.95 1.43 2.48
N VAL A 73 0.46 2.34 3.35
CA VAL A 73 0.20 2.04 4.77
C VAL A 73 -0.72 0.82 4.89
N ALA A 74 -1.84 0.83 4.17
CA ALA A 74 -2.79 -0.27 4.21
C ALA A 74 -2.15 -1.60 3.77
N LYS A 75 -1.35 -1.60 2.70
CA LYS A 75 -0.62 -2.80 2.25
C LYS A 75 0.34 -3.31 3.32
N CYS A 76 1.12 -2.43 3.94
CA CYS A 76 2.05 -2.79 5.01
C CYS A 76 1.33 -3.33 6.25
N GLN A 77 0.16 -2.77 6.62
CA GLN A 77 -0.67 -3.28 7.71
C GLN A 77 -1.16 -4.70 7.43
N VAL A 78 -1.68 -4.95 6.22
CA VAL A 78 -2.16 -6.29 5.82
C VAL A 78 -1.02 -7.30 5.81
N ALA A 79 0.15 -6.94 5.27
CA ALA A 79 1.33 -7.81 5.28
C ALA A 79 1.79 -8.13 6.71
N SER A 80 1.79 -7.13 7.61
CA SER A 80 2.18 -7.30 9.01
C SER A 80 1.18 -8.16 9.80
N ALA A 81 -0.10 -8.14 9.41
CA ALA A 81 -1.17 -8.86 10.10
C ALA A 81 -1.06 -10.40 9.96
N ALA A 82 -0.22 -10.90 9.05
CA ALA A 82 0.04 -12.33 8.90
C ALA A 82 0.65 -12.97 10.17
N SER A 83 1.38 -12.19 10.95
CA SER A 83 2.07 -12.66 12.17
C SER A 83 1.30 -12.34 13.47
N TYR A 84 0.06 -11.83 13.37
CA TYR A 84 -0.72 -11.40 14.53
C TYR A 84 -1.66 -12.49 15.05
N SER A 85 -2.02 -12.39 16.33
CA SER A 85 -3.14 -13.16 16.88
C SER A 85 -4.45 -12.80 16.16
N PRO A 86 -5.47 -13.68 16.14
CA PRO A 86 -6.72 -13.43 15.41
C PRO A 86 -7.38 -12.09 15.73
N GLN A 87 -7.45 -11.71 17.01
CA GLN A 87 -8.02 -10.43 17.45
C GLN A 87 -7.24 -9.24 16.87
N LYS A 88 -5.93 -9.23 17.04
CA LYS A 88 -5.06 -8.14 16.56
C LYS A 88 -4.99 -8.09 15.03
N LYS A 89 -5.14 -9.24 14.37
CA LYS A 89 -5.29 -9.31 12.91
C LYS A 89 -6.55 -8.59 12.47
N THR A 90 -7.70 -8.84 13.11
CA THR A 90 -8.96 -8.15 12.81
C THR A 90 -8.81 -6.63 12.92
N GLU A 91 -8.26 -6.13 14.03
CA GLU A 91 -8.02 -4.70 14.25
C GLU A 91 -7.11 -4.09 13.16
N ALA A 92 -6.03 -4.79 12.79
CA ALA A 92 -5.14 -4.34 11.74
C ALA A 92 -5.83 -4.29 10.36
N LEU A 93 -6.71 -5.24 10.06
CA LEU A 93 -7.49 -5.24 8.81
C LEU A 93 -8.53 -4.12 8.78
N GLU A 94 -9.18 -3.83 9.90
CA GLU A 94 -10.11 -2.71 10.00
C GLU A 94 -9.40 -1.37 9.81
N SER A 95 -8.24 -1.17 10.43
CA SER A 95 -7.40 0.00 10.21
C SER A 95 -6.96 0.13 8.75
N ALA A 96 -6.57 -0.98 8.11
CA ALA A 96 -6.22 -0.98 6.69
C ALA A 96 -7.39 -0.55 5.80
N ILE A 97 -8.63 -0.96 6.13
CA ILE A 97 -9.82 -0.52 5.39
C ILE A 97 -10.03 0.99 5.50
N LEU A 98 -9.81 1.60 6.67
CA LEU A 98 -9.90 3.05 6.85
C LEU A 98 -8.87 3.78 5.97
N ASN A 99 -7.63 3.33 5.98
CA ASN A 99 -6.56 3.89 5.15
C ASN A 99 -6.85 3.72 3.64
N LEU A 100 -7.46 2.61 3.23
CA LEU A 100 -7.91 2.40 1.86
C LEU A 100 -9.05 3.33 1.45
N ASN A 101 -9.97 3.65 2.35
CA ASN A 101 -11.03 4.60 2.07
C ASN A 101 -10.47 6.01 1.83
N GLU A 102 -9.51 6.43 2.64
CA GLU A 102 -8.85 7.72 2.47
C GLU A 102 -8.01 7.77 1.18
N ALA A 103 -7.24 6.70 0.89
CA ALA A 103 -6.51 6.57 -0.37
C ALA A 103 -7.44 6.69 -1.59
N LYS A 104 -8.61 6.04 -1.52
CA LYS A 104 -9.63 6.10 -2.58
C LYS A 104 -10.19 7.51 -2.77
N THR A 105 -10.40 8.26 -1.69
CA THR A 105 -10.82 9.67 -1.76
C THR A 105 -9.78 10.50 -2.51
N TYR A 106 -8.49 10.37 -2.16
CA TYR A 106 -7.41 11.09 -2.86
C TYR A 106 -7.32 10.71 -4.35
N PHE A 107 -7.38 9.42 -4.69
CA PHE A 107 -7.37 9.00 -6.09
C PHE A 107 -8.61 9.45 -6.86
N GLY A 108 -9.77 9.54 -6.20
CA GLY A 108 -11.00 10.09 -6.78
C GLY A 108 -10.88 11.57 -7.15
N MET A 109 -10.15 12.36 -6.37
CA MET A 109 -9.92 13.79 -6.65
C MET A 109 -9.11 14.03 -7.93
N VAL A 110 -8.33 13.05 -8.38
CA VAL A 110 -7.45 13.14 -9.57
C VAL A 110 -7.85 12.13 -10.65
N ASP A 111 -9.07 11.58 -10.59
CA ASP A 111 -9.64 10.57 -11.50
C ASP A 111 -8.70 9.39 -11.83
N CYS A 112 -7.93 8.95 -10.83
CA CYS A 112 -6.98 7.84 -10.97
C CYS A 112 -7.70 6.48 -10.86
N LYS A 113 -8.48 6.13 -11.90
CA LYS A 113 -9.36 4.95 -11.93
C LYS A 113 -8.64 3.61 -11.76
N GLU A 114 -7.41 3.47 -12.26
CA GLU A 114 -6.62 2.24 -12.09
C GLU A 114 -6.31 1.96 -10.62
N GLN A 115 -5.87 2.97 -9.87
CA GLN A 115 -5.58 2.84 -8.45
C GLN A 115 -6.85 2.62 -7.62
N ILE A 116 -7.97 3.26 -8.01
CA ILE A 116 -9.27 3.00 -7.38
C ILE A 116 -9.68 1.54 -7.57
N ARG A 117 -9.50 0.98 -8.78
CA ARG A 117 -9.76 -0.44 -9.06
C ARG A 117 -8.93 -1.35 -8.16
N ASP A 118 -7.63 -1.08 -8.01
CA ASP A 118 -6.74 -1.88 -7.17
C ASP A 118 -7.13 -1.80 -5.68
N ILE A 119 -7.55 -0.63 -5.20
CA ILE A 119 -8.10 -0.47 -3.85
C ILE A 119 -9.36 -1.31 -3.67
N LEU A 120 -10.31 -1.25 -4.60
CA LEU A 120 -11.57 -2.00 -4.50
C LEU A 120 -11.33 -3.50 -4.45
N TYR A 121 -10.36 -4.01 -5.22
CA TYR A 121 -9.94 -5.40 -5.14
C TYR A 121 -9.40 -5.76 -3.75
N LEU A 122 -8.50 -4.94 -3.20
CA LEU A 122 -7.96 -5.18 -1.87
C LEU A 122 -9.05 -5.10 -0.78
N GLN A 123 -9.93 -4.09 -0.83
CA GLN A 123 -11.08 -3.95 0.08
C GLN A 123 -11.97 -5.19 0.05
N ALA A 124 -12.29 -5.73 -1.14
CA ALA A 124 -13.07 -6.97 -1.26
C ALA A 124 -12.39 -8.15 -0.55
N ARG A 125 -11.06 -8.31 -0.70
CA ARG A 125 -10.31 -9.35 0.00
C ARG A 125 -10.32 -9.17 1.53
N LEU A 126 -10.20 -7.94 2.01
CA LEU A 126 -10.24 -7.64 3.44
C LEU A 126 -11.62 -7.92 4.03
N TYR A 127 -12.69 -7.43 3.38
CA TYR A 127 -14.06 -7.71 3.80
C TYR A 127 -14.38 -9.20 3.78
N ASN A 128 -13.89 -9.96 2.80
CA ASN A 128 -14.01 -11.41 2.79
C ASN A 128 -13.32 -12.06 4.00
N SER A 129 -12.12 -11.60 4.34
CA SER A 129 -11.36 -12.09 5.49
C SER A 129 -12.04 -11.78 6.83
N LEU A 130 -12.84 -10.72 6.88
CA LEU A 130 -13.63 -10.30 8.04
C LEU A 130 -15.06 -10.88 8.06
N GLY A 131 -15.44 -11.71 7.07
CA GLY A 131 -16.80 -12.25 6.96
C GLY A 131 -17.88 -11.23 6.54
N ARG A 132 -17.49 -10.03 6.08
CA ARG A 132 -18.37 -8.93 5.70
C ARG A 132 -18.83 -9.05 4.25
N VAL A 133 -19.82 -9.91 4.02
CA VAL A 133 -20.28 -10.30 2.67
C VAL A 133 -20.88 -9.13 1.89
N GLN A 134 -21.65 -8.26 2.53
CA GLN A 134 -22.34 -7.16 1.86
C GLN A 134 -21.34 -6.14 1.28
N GLU A 135 -20.36 -5.73 2.09
CA GLU A 135 -19.31 -4.79 1.72
C GLU A 135 -18.38 -5.37 0.65
N ARG A 136 -18.01 -6.65 0.78
CA ARG A 136 -17.26 -7.37 -0.26
C ARG A 136 -18.00 -7.33 -1.61
N ASN A 137 -19.30 -7.62 -1.61
CA ASN A 137 -20.10 -7.63 -2.84
C ASN A 137 -20.16 -6.22 -3.47
N LYS A 138 -20.33 -5.18 -2.65
CA LYS A 138 -20.28 -3.78 -3.10
C LYS A 138 -18.93 -3.44 -3.75
N CYS A 139 -17.81 -3.79 -3.12
CA CYS A 139 -16.48 -3.59 -3.69
C CYS A 139 -16.29 -4.35 -5.01
N SER A 140 -16.80 -5.58 -5.09
CA SER A 140 -16.71 -6.42 -6.29
C SER A 140 -17.53 -5.85 -7.46
N MET A 141 -18.72 -5.31 -7.18
CA MET A 141 -19.54 -4.63 -8.19
C MET A 141 -18.84 -3.38 -8.74
N LEU A 142 -18.34 -2.52 -7.85
CA LEU A 142 -17.63 -1.30 -8.24
C LEU A 142 -16.34 -1.61 -9.01
N PHE A 143 -15.61 -2.65 -8.61
CA PHE A 143 -14.43 -3.12 -9.34
C PHE A 143 -14.78 -3.48 -10.78
N ARG A 144 -15.87 -4.23 -11.00
CA ARG A 144 -16.33 -4.60 -12.35
C ARG A 144 -16.71 -3.39 -13.18
N GLN A 145 -17.41 -2.43 -12.60
CA GLN A 145 -17.80 -1.19 -13.29
C GLN A 145 -16.55 -0.44 -13.78
N ILE A 146 -15.59 -0.17 -12.89
CA ILE A 146 -14.37 0.55 -13.27
C ILE A 146 -13.52 -0.27 -14.25
N HIS A 147 -13.46 -1.60 -14.09
CA HIS A 147 -12.73 -2.47 -15.00
C HIS A 147 -13.28 -2.43 -16.44
N GLN A 148 -14.60 -2.26 -16.60
CA GLN A 148 -15.23 -2.12 -17.91
C GLN A 148 -14.99 -0.73 -18.56
N GLU A 149 -14.87 0.31 -17.74
CA GLU A 149 -14.59 1.68 -18.21
C GLU A 149 -13.14 1.87 -18.68
N LEU A 150 -12.21 1.13 -18.08
CA LEU A 150 -10.80 1.19 -18.45
C LEU A 150 -10.61 0.49 -19.81
N PRO A 151 -9.78 1.04 -20.72
CA PRO A 151 -9.49 0.35 -21.97
C PRO A 151 -8.96 -1.04 -21.64
N SER A 152 -9.43 -2.05 -22.36
CA SER A 152 -8.84 -3.38 -22.36
C SER A 152 -7.44 -3.28 -22.94
N HIS A 153 -6.50 -2.73 -22.17
CA HIS A 153 -5.08 -2.88 -22.45
C HIS A 153 -4.88 -4.38 -22.42
N GLY A 154 -4.75 -4.97 -23.61
CA GLY A 154 -4.43 -6.36 -23.77
C GLY A 154 -3.25 -6.63 -22.88
N VAL A 155 -3.48 -7.39 -21.81
CA VAL A 155 -2.43 -8.05 -21.05
C VAL A 155 -1.37 -7.07 -20.50
N SER A 156 -1.67 -6.35 -19.41
CA SER A 156 -0.63 -6.18 -18.38
C SER A 156 -0.70 -7.40 -17.46
N LEU A 157 -0.09 -8.50 -17.91
CA LEU A 157 0.27 -9.63 -17.06
C LEU A 157 1.32 -9.14 -16.05
N LEU A 158 0.86 -8.55 -14.95
CA LEU A 158 1.50 -8.73 -13.65
C LEU A 158 0.53 -9.41 -12.69
N LEU A 159 -0.25 -10.32 -13.26
CA LEU A 159 -0.81 -11.49 -12.59
C LEU A 159 0.00 -12.69 -13.09
N ARG A 160 1.27 -12.77 -12.69
CA ARG A 160 2.05 -14.00 -12.73
C ARG A 160 2.88 -14.12 -11.45
N LEU A 161 2.34 -15.00 -10.60
CA LEU A 161 2.91 -15.66 -9.43
C LEU A 161 3.23 -14.75 -8.23
#